data_AF-A0A117NK73-F1
#
_entry.id   AF-A0A117NK73-F1
#
_cell.length_a   1.000
_cell.length_b   1.000
_cell.length_c   1.000
_cell.angle_alpha   90.00
_cell.angle_beta   90.00
_cell.angle_gamma   90.00
#
_symmetry.space_group_name_H-M   'P 1'
#
loop_
_entity.id
_entity.type
_entity.pdbx_description
1 polymer ?
#
loop_
_entity_poly.entity_id
_entity_poly.type
_entity_poly.pdbx_seq_one_letter_code
_entity_poly.pdbx_strand_id
1 'polypeptide(L)'
;MGEHEIQATAVPQGEKTIRDMECDDAAEMFNGNLVLEYSEREESIVRWKLDLSLVPMMLISYLLSFVDKGILSTAAVYGLRTDLRLEGQQYSWSNSIFYFGFLIWQYPNSIFMQRLPIGRWIGSMVFLWGVCVAATAGVTNFATLAVARFFLGVFEASNNPVFTLLVSQYYTTQEHALRACLWWAGGPIAAFIGDGVSNGIGHFNGALSRWQYLYLIFGPITMAWGIFLFLAMPSSPMTAWFLTPRERQIAVVRVSCIFSKTGWCG
;
A
#
# COMPACT_ATOMS: atom_id res chain seq x y z
N MET A 1 27.60 -43.08 29.32
CA MET A 1 26.73 -43.01 30.51
C MET A 1 26.97 -41.65 31.13
N GLY A 2 26.14 -40.64 31.00
CA GLY A 2 24.88 -40.41 30.30
C GLY A 2 24.78 -38.89 30.08
N GLU A 3 23.98 -38.49 29.10
CA GLU A 3 23.84 -37.13 28.59
C GLU A 3 23.29 -36.15 29.65
N HIS A 4 23.79 -34.91 29.64
CA HIS A 4 23.17 -33.80 30.35
C HIS A 4 21.93 -33.36 29.58
N GLU A 5 20.78 -33.75 30.11
CA GLU A 5 19.44 -33.37 29.67
C GLU A 5 19.20 -31.88 29.97
N ILE A 6 19.15 -31.04 28.94
CA ILE A 6 18.73 -29.64 29.05
C ILE A 6 17.23 -29.59 28.74
N GLN A 7 16.45 -29.35 29.79
CA GLN A 7 14.98 -29.27 29.75
C GLN A 7 14.46 -28.19 28.80
N ALA A 8 13.37 -28.55 28.12
CA ALA A 8 12.58 -27.70 27.25
C ALA A 8 12.00 -26.48 28.00
N THR A 9 12.39 -25.28 27.56
CA THR A 9 11.75 -24.04 27.99
C THR A 9 10.53 -23.79 27.11
N ALA A 10 9.34 -23.92 27.70
CA ALA A 10 8.08 -23.61 27.03
C ALA A 10 8.03 -22.14 26.58
N VAL A 11 7.82 -21.92 25.29
CA VAL A 11 7.54 -20.60 24.70
C VAL A 11 6.14 -20.15 25.17
N PRO A 12 5.94 -18.90 25.61
CA PRO A 12 4.67 -18.46 26.17
C PRO A 12 3.55 -18.46 25.11
N GLN A 13 2.38 -18.91 25.55
CA GLN A 13 1.22 -19.34 24.77
C GLN A 13 0.39 -18.20 24.11
N GLY A 14 1.04 -17.12 23.67
CA GLY A 14 0.39 -15.92 23.10
C GLY A 14 0.71 -15.60 21.64
N GLU A 15 1.64 -16.33 21.01
CA GLU A 15 2.20 -16.01 19.69
C GLU A 15 1.84 -17.09 18.64
N LYS A 16 0.59 -17.54 18.61
CA LYS A 16 0.11 -18.60 17.69
C LYS A 16 -0.55 -18.09 16.40
N THR A 17 -0.57 -16.79 16.14
CA THR A 17 -1.78 -16.26 15.49
C THR A 17 -1.73 -16.18 13.95
N ILE A 18 -0.58 -16.17 13.27
CA ILE A 18 -0.56 -15.89 11.82
C ILE A 18 0.43 -16.76 11.05
N ARG A 19 1.65 -16.94 11.58
CA ARG A 19 2.67 -17.80 10.98
C ARG A 19 2.30 -19.28 11.07
N ASP A 20 1.76 -19.69 12.21
CA ASP A 20 1.27 -21.06 12.42
C ASP A 20 0.02 -21.32 11.58
N MET A 21 -0.86 -20.32 11.43
CA MET A 21 -2.08 -20.45 10.61
C MET A 21 -1.76 -20.56 9.11
N GLU A 22 -0.82 -19.75 8.57
CA GLU A 22 -0.36 -19.90 7.18
C GLU A 22 0.41 -21.21 6.94
N CYS A 23 1.16 -21.69 7.94
CA CYS A 23 1.91 -22.94 7.86
C CYS A 23 0.99 -24.17 7.96
N ASP A 24 -0.03 -24.12 8.83
CA ASP A 24 -1.05 -25.16 9.00
C ASP A 24 -1.96 -25.21 7.77
N ASP A 25 -2.39 -24.07 7.22
CA ASP A 25 -3.21 -24.01 5.99
C ASP A 25 -2.42 -24.50 4.76
N ALA A 26 -1.12 -24.20 4.69
CA ALA A 26 -0.23 -24.75 3.66
C ALA A 26 -0.03 -26.26 3.85
N ALA A 27 0.20 -26.72 5.08
CA ALA A 27 0.39 -28.14 5.40
C ALA A 27 -0.86 -28.98 5.10
N GLU A 28 -2.07 -28.44 5.36
CA GLU A 28 -3.34 -29.05 4.97
C GLU A 28 -3.48 -29.13 3.44
N MET A 29 -3.08 -28.08 2.71
CA MET A 29 -3.17 -28.09 1.24
C MET A 29 -2.20 -29.08 0.58
N PHE A 30 -1.06 -29.36 1.23
CA PHE A 30 -0.04 -30.29 0.74
C PHE A 30 -0.19 -31.72 1.26
N ASN A 31 -1.13 -31.99 2.17
CA ASN A 31 -1.42 -33.35 2.67
C ASN A 31 -0.13 -34.12 3.10
N GLY A 32 0.85 -33.41 3.67
CA GLY A 32 2.15 -33.95 4.07
C GLY A 32 3.21 -34.14 2.96
N ASN A 33 2.91 -33.87 1.69
CA ASN A 33 3.84 -33.96 0.57
C ASN A 33 4.05 -32.59 -0.12
N LEU A 34 5.16 -31.93 0.22
CA LEU A 34 5.58 -30.62 -0.33
C LEU A 34 6.20 -30.68 -1.75
N VAL A 35 6.02 -31.79 -2.46
CA VAL A 35 6.61 -32.01 -3.79
C VAL A 35 5.51 -31.92 -4.85
N LEU A 36 5.15 -30.69 -5.22
CA LEU A 36 4.42 -30.45 -6.47
C LEU A 36 5.45 -30.29 -7.59
N GLU A 37 5.49 -31.27 -8.50
CA GLU A 37 6.14 -31.09 -9.80
C GLU A 37 5.23 -30.23 -10.68
N TYR A 38 5.72 -29.05 -11.08
CA TYR A 38 5.05 -28.15 -12.02
C TYR A 38 6.00 -27.82 -13.19
N SER A 39 5.42 -27.57 -14.37
CA SER A 39 6.19 -27.19 -15.55
C SER A 39 6.55 -25.70 -15.52
N GLU A 40 7.72 -25.30 -16.06
CA GLU A 40 8.11 -23.89 -16.25
C GLU A 40 7.02 -23.05 -16.95
N ARG A 41 6.23 -23.70 -17.83
CA ARG A 41 5.10 -23.06 -18.51
C ARG A 41 3.97 -22.69 -17.55
N GLU A 42 3.63 -23.57 -16.61
CA GLU A 42 2.60 -23.30 -15.60
C GLU A 42 3.05 -22.18 -14.66
N GLU A 43 4.34 -22.18 -14.27
CA GLU A 43 4.92 -21.11 -13.45
C GLU A 43 4.83 -19.75 -14.14
N SER A 44 5.19 -19.67 -15.43
CA SER A 44 5.13 -18.41 -16.18
C SER A 44 3.71 -17.86 -16.34
N ILE A 45 2.70 -18.74 -16.51
CA ILE A 45 1.29 -18.34 -16.60
C ILE A 45 0.81 -17.79 -15.25
N VAL A 46 1.14 -18.45 -14.14
CA VAL A 46 0.82 -17.99 -12.79
C VAL A 46 1.46 -16.63 -12.53
N ARG A 47 2.74 -16.47 -12.86
CA ARG A 47 3.45 -15.18 -12.73
C ARG A 47 2.81 -14.08 -13.54
N TRP A 48 2.44 -14.35 -14.79
CA TRP A 48 1.77 -13.36 -15.64
C TRP A 48 0.41 -12.95 -15.08
N LYS A 49 -0.38 -13.89 -14.54
CA LYS A 49 -1.66 -13.57 -13.90
C LYS A 49 -1.49 -12.72 -12.64
N LEU A 50 -0.49 -13.06 -11.80
CA LEU A 50 -0.11 -12.27 -10.63
C LEU A 50 0.28 -10.85 -11.04
N ASP A 51 1.17 -10.74 -12.04
CA ASP A 51 1.66 -9.46 -12.56
C ASP A 51 0.52 -8.62 -13.15
N LEU A 52 -0.40 -9.22 -13.91
CA LEU A 52 -1.53 -8.52 -14.52
C LEU A 52 -2.56 -8.01 -13.49
N SER A 53 -2.66 -8.65 -12.32
CA SER A 53 -3.64 -8.26 -11.29
C SER A 53 -3.02 -7.33 -10.24
N LEU A 54 -1.87 -7.68 -9.66
CA LEU A 54 -1.30 -6.98 -8.52
C LEU A 54 -0.52 -5.73 -8.93
N VAL A 55 0.27 -5.82 -10.01
CA VAL A 55 1.16 -4.72 -10.39
C VAL A 55 0.39 -3.48 -10.84
N PRO A 56 -0.69 -3.56 -11.66
CA PRO A 56 -1.50 -2.39 -11.98
C PRO A 56 -2.14 -1.76 -10.75
N MET A 57 -2.58 -2.57 -9.78
CA MET A 57 -3.17 -2.05 -8.53
C MET A 57 -2.12 -1.25 -7.73
N MET A 58 -0.91 -1.76 -7.63
CA MET A 58 0.20 -1.07 -6.95
C MET A 58 0.62 0.19 -7.71
N LEU A 59 0.71 0.11 -9.04
CA LEU A 59 1.08 1.23 -9.90
C LEU A 59 0.08 2.39 -9.78
N ILE A 60 -1.23 2.12 -9.87
CA ILE A 60 -2.27 3.14 -9.77
C ILE A 60 -2.28 3.76 -8.36
N SER A 61 -2.09 2.94 -7.32
CA SER A 61 -2.03 3.45 -5.95
C SER A 61 -0.82 4.35 -5.71
N TYR A 62 0.34 3.98 -6.25
CA TYR A 62 1.55 4.82 -6.19
C TYR A 62 1.39 6.11 -7.02
N LEU A 63 0.75 6.02 -8.18
CA LEU A 63 0.38 7.15 -9.01
C LEU A 63 -0.48 8.14 -8.22
N LEU A 64 -1.57 7.68 -7.59
CA LEU A 64 -2.43 8.54 -6.77
C LEU A 64 -1.66 9.18 -5.61
N SER A 65 -0.73 8.44 -4.99
CA SER A 65 0.09 8.92 -3.86
C SER A 65 1.05 10.03 -4.28
N PHE A 66 1.59 9.92 -5.50
CA PHE A 66 2.46 10.95 -6.06
C PHE A 66 1.68 12.18 -6.51
N VAL A 67 0.50 11.99 -7.12
CA VAL A 67 -0.39 13.09 -7.49
C VAL A 67 -0.73 13.92 -6.25
N ASP A 68 -1.16 13.29 -5.15
CA ASP A 68 -1.59 14.01 -3.94
C ASP A 68 -0.50 14.92 -3.34
N LYS A 69 0.75 14.44 -3.30
CA LYS A 69 1.90 15.28 -2.90
C LYS A 69 2.09 16.47 -3.84
N GLY A 70 1.87 16.27 -5.13
CA GLY A 70 1.91 17.32 -6.15
C GLY A 70 0.78 18.34 -6.02
N ILE A 71 -0.43 17.91 -5.63
CA ILE A 71 -1.62 18.78 -5.57
C ILE A 71 -1.38 19.98 -4.66
N LEU A 72 -0.70 19.84 -3.51
CA LEU A 72 -0.44 21.02 -2.66
C LEU A 72 0.39 22.08 -3.40
N SER A 73 1.43 21.65 -4.10
CA SER A 73 2.31 22.55 -4.84
C SER A 73 1.53 23.28 -5.93
N THR A 74 0.73 22.53 -6.68
CA THR A 74 -0.17 23.06 -7.71
C THR A 74 -1.21 24.01 -7.12
N ALA A 75 -1.84 23.65 -6.00
CA ALA A 75 -2.80 24.47 -5.28
C ALA A 75 -2.19 25.80 -4.80
N ALA A 76 -0.92 25.80 -4.39
CA ALA A 76 -0.19 27.01 -4.01
C ALA A 76 -0.09 28.01 -5.16
N VAL A 77 0.10 27.53 -6.39
CA VAL A 77 0.12 28.35 -7.61
C VAL A 77 -1.28 28.90 -7.93
N TYR A 78 -2.33 28.13 -7.66
CA TYR A 78 -3.73 28.53 -7.89
C TYR A 78 -4.35 29.39 -6.77
N GLY A 79 -3.56 29.98 -5.88
CA GLY A 79 -4.03 30.94 -4.89
C GLY A 79 -4.35 30.37 -3.50
N LEU A 80 -3.99 29.12 -3.19
CA LEU A 80 -4.15 28.56 -1.84
C LEU A 80 -3.51 29.46 -0.77
N ARG A 81 -2.33 30.03 -1.05
CA ARG A 81 -1.61 30.89 -0.09
C ARG A 81 -2.36 32.18 0.21
N THR A 82 -2.98 32.79 -0.80
CA THR A 82 -3.74 34.02 -0.64
C THR A 82 -5.08 33.77 0.04
N ASP A 83 -5.75 32.68 -0.31
CA ASP A 83 -7.08 32.35 0.23
C ASP A 83 -7.02 31.97 1.71
N LEU A 84 -6.00 31.22 2.14
CA LEU A 84 -5.80 30.84 3.54
C LEU A 84 -4.97 31.85 4.33
N ARG A 85 -4.56 32.97 3.72
CA ARG A 85 -3.68 34.00 4.30
C ARG A 85 -2.43 33.41 4.95
N LEU A 86 -1.76 32.51 4.23
CA LEU A 86 -0.56 31.84 4.73
C LEU A 86 0.61 32.83 4.78
N GLU A 87 1.16 33.07 5.96
CA GLU A 87 2.28 33.98 6.19
C GLU A 87 3.61 33.24 6.39
N GLY A 88 4.68 33.79 5.84
CA GLY A 88 6.05 33.32 6.04
C GLY A 88 6.24 31.83 5.75
N GLN A 89 6.60 31.06 6.78
CA GLN A 89 6.98 29.64 6.69
C GLN A 89 5.78 28.68 6.84
N GLN A 90 4.55 29.17 6.99
CA GLN A 90 3.38 28.32 7.23
C GLN A 90 3.12 27.32 6.08
N TYR A 91 3.35 27.71 4.83
CA TYR A 91 3.25 26.79 3.70
C TYR A 91 4.24 25.61 3.82
N SER A 92 5.49 25.91 4.16
CA SER A 92 6.55 24.91 4.37
C SER A 92 6.27 24.03 5.58
N TRP A 93 5.72 24.60 6.67
CA TRP A 93 5.26 23.84 7.82
C TRP A 93 4.10 22.89 7.46
N SER A 94 3.18 23.32 6.60
CA SER A 94 2.08 22.47 6.12
C SER A 94 2.59 21.22 5.38
N ASN A 95 3.67 21.36 4.62
CA ASN A 95 4.37 20.22 4.00
C ASN A 95 5.09 19.33 5.03
N SER A 96 5.65 19.93 6.07
CA SER A 96 6.42 19.20 7.09
C SER A 96 5.52 18.39 8.01
N ILE A 97 4.35 18.93 8.39
CA ILE A 97 3.35 18.29 9.27
C ILE A 97 2.86 16.95 8.71
N PHE A 98 2.76 16.84 7.38
CA PHE A 98 2.50 15.57 6.71
C PHE A 98 3.50 14.48 7.12
N TYR A 99 4.80 14.78 7.07
CA TYR A 99 5.85 13.81 7.44
C TYR A 99 5.84 13.48 8.93
N PHE A 100 5.45 14.40 9.80
CA PHE A 100 5.27 14.09 11.22
C PHE A 100 4.15 13.07 11.45
N GLY A 101 2.99 13.25 10.79
CA GLY A 101 1.90 12.27 10.83
C GLY A 101 2.34 10.91 10.26
N PHE A 102 3.08 10.94 9.16
CA PHE A 102 3.64 9.75 8.53
C PHE A 102 4.57 8.97 9.48
N LEU A 103 5.52 9.66 10.13
CA LEU A 103 6.48 9.05 11.04
C LEU A 103 5.81 8.44 12.27
N ILE A 104 4.84 9.14 12.87
CA ILE A 104 4.13 8.66 14.05
C ILE A 104 3.34 7.40 13.71
N TRP A 105 2.69 7.34 12.55
CA TRP A 105 1.87 6.19 12.16
C TRP A 105 2.68 5.01 11.61
N GLN A 106 3.92 5.23 11.19
CA GLN A 106 4.78 4.17 10.68
C GLN A 106 4.95 2.99 11.66
N TYR A 107 5.12 3.28 12.95
CA TYR A 107 5.29 2.26 13.99
C TYR A 107 3.99 1.51 14.32
N PRO A 108 2.84 2.18 14.61
CA PRO A 108 1.56 1.50 14.74
C PRO A 108 1.20 0.66 13.51
N ASN A 109 1.45 1.19 12.31
CA ASN A 109 1.11 0.51 11.07
C ASN A 109 1.85 -0.82 10.92
N SER A 110 3.12 -0.93 11.33
CA SER A 110 3.84 -2.22 11.24
C SER A 110 3.22 -3.29 12.14
N ILE A 111 2.70 -2.91 13.31
CA ILE A 111 1.98 -3.82 14.23
C ILE A 111 0.63 -4.23 13.65
N PHE A 112 -0.13 -3.28 13.09
CA PHE A 112 -1.42 -3.58 12.47
C PHE A 112 -1.31 -4.45 11.23
N MET A 113 -0.28 -4.23 10.40
CA MET A 113 0.01 -5.06 9.24
C MET A 113 0.30 -6.51 9.60
N GLN A 114 0.91 -6.74 10.76
CA GLN A 114 1.10 -8.11 11.22
C GLN A 114 -0.23 -8.73 11.60
N ARG A 115 -1.13 -8.03 12.30
CA ARG A 115 -2.36 -8.64 12.88
C ARG A 115 -3.60 -8.65 12.00
N LEU A 116 -3.68 -7.79 10.97
CA LEU A 116 -4.88 -7.60 10.17
C LEU A 116 -4.72 -8.14 8.75
N PRO A 117 -5.83 -8.59 8.11
CA PRO A 117 -5.79 -8.99 6.71
C PRO A 117 -5.35 -7.81 5.85
N ILE A 118 -4.17 -7.96 5.23
CA ILE A 118 -3.43 -6.90 4.53
C ILE A 118 -4.31 -6.20 3.49
N GLY A 119 -5.10 -6.96 2.72
CA GLY A 119 -5.95 -6.42 1.65
C GLY A 119 -7.06 -5.48 2.14
N ARG A 120 -7.75 -5.83 3.24
CA ARG A 120 -8.79 -4.98 3.82
C ARG A 120 -8.20 -3.77 4.54
N TRP A 121 -7.02 -3.95 5.16
CA TRP A 121 -6.33 -2.87 5.86
C TRP A 121 -5.95 -1.74 4.90
N ILE A 122 -5.27 -2.05 3.80
CA ILE A 122 -4.86 -1.03 2.83
C ILE A 122 -6.03 -0.38 2.11
N GLY A 123 -7.08 -1.13 1.74
CA GLY A 123 -8.29 -0.55 1.16
C GLY A 123 -8.94 0.47 2.11
N SER A 124 -9.00 0.15 3.40
CA SER A 124 -9.55 1.05 4.43
C SER A 124 -8.68 2.31 4.61
N MET A 125 -7.36 2.14 4.63
CA MET A 125 -6.42 3.28 4.75
C MET A 125 -6.45 4.19 3.53
N VAL A 126 -6.49 3.63 2.31
CA VAL A 126 -6.59 4.42 1.07
C VAL A 126 -7.92 5.15 0.99
N PHE A 127 -9.01 4.54 1.46
CA PHE A 127 -10.30 5.22 1.56
C PHE A 127 -10.26 6.42 2.52
N LEU A 128 -9.74 6.22 3.74
CA LEU A 128 -9.60 7.29 4.73
C LEU A 128 -8.65 8.40 4.26
N TRP A 129 -7.58 8.04 3.56
CA TRP A 129 -6.70 8.98 2.89
C TRP A 129 -7.47 9.83 1.86
N GLY A 130 -8.26 9.21 0.96
CA GLY A 130 -9.10 9.93 0.00
C GLY A 130 -10.12 10.87 0.67
N VAL A 131 -10.68 10.47 1.81
CA VAL A 131 -11.57 11.33 2.63
C VAL A 131 -10.81 12.57 3.14
N CYS A 132 -9.57 12.42 3.61
CA CYS A 132 -8.75 13.55 4.04
C CYS A 132 -8.39 14.50 2.88
N VAL A 133 -8.10 13.94 1.69
CA VAL A 133 -7.87 14.73 0.47
C VAL A 133 -9.11 15.54 0.13
N ALA A 134 -10.29 14.92 0.09
CA ALA A 134 -11.55 15.62 -0.18
C ALA A 134 -11.87 16.69 0.90
N ALA A 135 -11.65 16.36 2.18
CA ALA A 135 -11.85 17.30 3.29
C ALA A 135 -10.92 18.52 3.22
N THR A 136 -9.75 18.38 2.58
CA THR A 136 -8.80 19.50 2.39
C THR A 136 -9.40 20.62 1.53
N ALA A 137 -10.39 20.33 0.68
CA ALA A 137 -11.10 21.35 -0.10
C ALA A 137 -11.87 22.36 0.77
N GLY A 138 -12.33 21.95 1.96
CA GLY A 138 -13.13 22.78 2.88
C GLY A 138 -12.31 23.61 3.86
N VAL A 139 -10.99 23.64 3.72
CA VAL A 139 -10.07 24.26 4.67
C VAL A 139 -10.05 25.77 4.47
N THR A 140 -10.18 26.52 5.56
CA THR A 140 -10.22 28.00 5.54
C THR A 140 -9.01 28.65 6.22
N ASN A 141 -8.34 27.94 7.13
CA ASN A 141 -7.24 28.46 7.94
C ASN A 141 -6.01 27.54 7.91
N PHE A 142 -4.84 28.07 8.29
CA PHE A 142 -3.62 27.29 8.46
C PHE A 142 -3.79 26.12 9.44
N ALA A 143 -4.47 26.33 10.57
CA ALA A 143 -4.67 25.27 11.57
C ALA A 143 -5.48 24.09 10.99
N THR A 144 -6.55 24.37 10.26
CA THR A 144 -7.36 23.34 9.59
C THR A 144 -6.58 22.63 8.48
N LEU A 145 -5.68 23.35 7.77
CA LEU A 145 -4.80 22.75 6.76
C LEU A 145 -3.80 21.80 7.42
N ALA A 146 -3.18 22.24 8.51
CA ALA A 146 -2.22 21.45 9.27
C ALA A 146 -2.84 20.14 9.79
N VAL A 147 -4.06 20.21 10.36
CA VAL A 147 -4.78 19.02 10.83
C VAL A 147 -5.11 18.08 9.68
N ALA A 148 -5.65 18.59 8.56
CA ALA A 148 -5.95 17.77 7.39
C ALA A 148 -4.68 17.06 6.88
N ARG A 149 -3.53 17.76 6.85
CA ARG A 149 -2.24 17.19 6.42
C ARG A 149 -1.63 16.20 7.37
N PHE A 150 -1.82 16.41 8.66
CA PHE A 150 -1.39 15.44 9.67
C PHE A 150 -2.10 14.10 9.45
N PHE A 151 -3.44 14.10 9.36
CA PHE A 151 -4.22 12.89 9.14
C PHE A 151 -3.97 12.26 7.78
N LEU A 152 -3.78 13.07 6.74
CA LEU A 152 -3.37 12.59 5.43
C LEU A 152 -2.05 11.81 5.51
N GLY A 153 -1.05 12.34 6.22
CA GLY A 153 0.21 11.63 6.47
C GLY A 153 0.07 10.34 7.27
N VAL A 154 -0.81 10.33 8.27
CA VAL A 154 -1.14 9.14 9.07
C VAL A 154 -1.68 8.02 8.16
N PHE A 155 -2.67 8.30 7.31
CA PHE A 155 -3.26 7.27 6.46
C PHE A 155 -2.36 6.84 5.30
N GLU A 156 -1.53 7.74 4.78
CA GLU A 156 -0.62 7.40 3.68
C GLU A 156 0.57 6.52 4.11
N ALA A 157 0.95 6.56 5.40
CA ALA A 157 2.09 5.80 5.93
C ALA A 157 1.99 4.28 5.75
N SER A 158 0.78 3.74 5.60
CA SER A 158 0.58 2.31 5.40
C SER A 158 0.89 1.82 3.99
N ASN A 159 0.84 2.70 2.99
CA ASN A 159 0.82 2.30 1.58
C ASN A 159 2.12 1.59 1.15
N ASN A 160 3.26 2.24 1.40
CA ASN A 160 4.59 1.71 1.04
C ASN A 160 4.92 0.37 1.71
N PRO A 161 4.85 0.22 3.04
CA PRO A 161 5.22 -1.04 3.69
C PRO A 161 4.28 -2.17 3.29
N VAL A 162 2.97 -1.92 3.10
CA VAL A 162 2.02 -2.93 2.63
C VAL A 162 2.40 -3.42 1.24
N PHE A 163 2.77 -2.53 0.32
CA PHE A 163 3.21 -2.92 -1.02
C PHE A 163 4.50 -3.73 -1.01
N THR A 164 5.47 -3.36 -0.17
CA THR A 164 6.68 -4.17 0.01
C THR A 164 6.34 -5.56 0.56
N LEU A 165 5.44 -5.65 1.55
CA LEU A 165 5.01 -6.93 2.11
C LEU A 165 4.28 -7.79 1.07
N LEU A 166 3.36 -7.21 0.30
CA LEU A 166 2.68 -7.92 -0.79
C LEU A 166 3.67 -8.45 -1.83
N VAL A 167 4.65 -7.64 -2.24
CA VAL A 167 5.68 -8.13 -3.18
C VAL A 167 6.45 -9.30 -2.57
N SER A 168 6.81 -9.22 -1.29
CA SER A 168 7.51 -10.30 -0.60
C SER A 168 6.71 -11.60 -0.48
N GLN A 169 5.38 -11.52 -0.42
CA GLN A 169 4.49 -12.69 -0.29
C GLN A 169 4.19 -13.38 -1.63
N TYR A 170 4.16 -12.64 -2.75
CA TYR A 170 3.74 -13.17 -4.06
C TYR A 170 4.91 -13.39 -5.05
N TYR A 171 6.09 -12.81 -4.78
CA TYR A 171 7.22 -12.81 -5.69
C TYR A 171 8.52 -13.30 -5.05
N THR A 172 9.40 -13.85 -5.87
CA THR A 172 10.74 -14.28 -5.44
C THR A 172 11.69 -13.10 -5.37
N THR A 173 12.77 -13.21 -4.58
CA THR A 173 13.74 -12.12 -4.38
C THR A 173 14.37 -11.60 -5.67
N GLN A 174 14.57 -12.48 -6.66
CA GLN A 174 15.10 -12.11 -7.98
C GLN A 174 14.10 -11.24 -8.78
N GLU A 175 12.81 -11.39 -8.48
CA GLU A 175 11.72 -10.71 -9.18
C GLU A 175 11.37 -9.37 -8.54
N HIS A 176 11.71 -9.17 -7.26
CA HIS A 176 11.37 -7.96 -6.49
C HIS A 176 11.86 -6.69 -7.16
N ALA A 177 13.10 -6.64 -7.67
CA ALA A 177 13.67 -5.43 -8.24
C ALA A 177 12.89 -4.93 -9.48
N LEU A 178 12.52 -5.83 -10.39
CA LEU A 178 11.78 -5.45 -11.60
C LEU A 178 10.38 -4.95 -11.25
N ARG A 179 9.68 -5.65 -10.34
CA ARG A 179 8.36 -5.22 -9.88
C ARG A 179 8.49 -3.90 -9.14
N ALA A 180 9.58 -3.70 -8.40
CA ALA A 180 9.86 -2.49 -7.66
C ALA A 180 10.00 -1.26 -8.58
N CYS A 181 10.69 -1.42 -9.71
CA CYS A 181 10.76 -0.38 -10.72
C CYS A 181 9.39 -0.09 -11.34
N LEU A 182 8.55 -1.13 -11.53
CA LEU A 182 7.28 -1.00 -12.25
C LEU A 182 6.23 -0.20 -11.46
N TRP A 183 6.05 -0.46 -10.15
CA TRP A 183 5.17 0.40 -9.33
C TRP A 183 5.77 1.80 -9.10
N TRP A 184 7.09 1.95 -8.95
CA TRP A 184 7.74 3.27 -8.87
C TRP A 184 7.58 4.12 -10.14
N ALA A 185 7.44 3.48 -11.30
CA ALA A 185 7.15 4.18 -12.56
C ALA A 185 5.81 4.93 -12.54
N GLY A 186 4.93 4.66 -11.57
CA GLY A 186 3.73 5.45 -11.34
C GLY A 186 4.01 6.93 -11.00
N GLY A 187 5.19 7.25 -10.45
CA GLY A 187 5.60 8.62 -10.11
C GLY A 187 5.68 9.58 -11.30
N PRO A 188 6.51 9.30 -12.34
CA PRO A 188 6.55 10.16 -13.53
C PRO A 188 5.22 10.21 -14.29
N ILE A 189 4.46 9.11 -14.31
CA ILE A 189 3.11 9.09 -14.91
C ILE A 189 2.17 10.04 -14.15
N ALA A 190 2.22 10.00 -12.82
CA ALA A 190 1.47 10.91 -11.96
C ALA A 190 1.85 12.37 -12.17
N ALA A 191 3.14 12.68 -12.34
CA ALA A 191 3.59 14.03 -12.65
C ALA A 191 2.97 14.54 -13.97
N PHE A 192 3.02 13.71 -15.03
CA PHE A 192 2.43 14.05 -16.32
C PHE A 192 0.91 14.27 -16.24
N ILE A 193 0.19 13.41 -15.52
CA ILE A 193 -1.25 13.57 -15.29
C ILE A 193 -1.53 14.83 -14.47
N GLY A 194 -0.75 15.08 -13.42
CA GLY A 194 -0.87 16.24 -12.55
C GLY A 194 -0.70 17.55 -13.31
N ASP A 195 0.28 17.62 -14.22
CA ASP A 195 0.51 18.77 -15.10
C ASP A 195 -0.65 18.97 -16.08
N GLY A 196 -1.19 17.87 -16.65
CA GLY A 196 -2.37 17.92 -17.51
C GLY A 196 -3.61 18.45 -16.80
N VAL A 197 -3.88 17.97 -15.58
CA VAL A 197 -5.02 18.41 -14.76
C VAL A 197 -4.86 19.86 -14.31
N SER A 198 -3.64 20.25 -13.94
CA SER A 198 -3.28 21.65 -13.66
C SER A 198 -3.64 22.55 -14.84
N ASN A 199 -3.18 22.20 -16.05
CA ASN A 199 -3.51 22.95 -17.27
C ASN A 199 -5.03 23.07 -17.50
N GLY A 200 -5.78 21.97 -17.31
CA GLY A 200 -7.23 21.96 -17.46
C GLY A 200 -7.95 22.90 -16.50
N ILE A 201 -7.55 22.91 -15.22
CA ILE A 201 -8.17 23.75 -14.19
C ILE A 201 -7.83 25.23 -14.35
N GLY A 202 -6.70 25.55 -14.99
CA GLY A 202 -6.35 26.92 -15.35
C GLY A 202 -7.41 27.64 -16.21
N HIS A 203 -8.19 26.88 -16.98
CA HIS A 203 -9.23 27.41 -17.89
C HIS A 203 -10.64 27.40 -17.28
N PHE A 204 -10.82 26.80 -16.10
CA PHE A 204 -12.12 26.68 -15.45
C PHE A 204 -12.34 27.85 -14.48
N ASN A 205 -13.40 28.64 -14.72
CA ASN A 205 -13.86 29.69 -13.81
C ASN A 205 -15.21 29.26 -13.21
N GLY A 206 -15.21 28.92 -11.93
CA GLY A 206 -16.42 28.59 -11.18
C GLY A 206 -16.53 29.39 -9.87
N ALA A 207 -17.56 29.10 -9.08
CA ALA A 207 -17.85 29.82 -7.83
C ALA A 207 -16.84 29.54 -6.69
N LEU A 208 -16.18 28.37 -6.71
CA LEU A 208 -15.13 27.98 -5.76
C LEU A 208 -13.74 28.36 -6.28
N SER A 209 -12.76 28.45 -5.38
CA SER A 209 -11.37 28.71 -5.75
C SER A 209 -10.79 27.56 -6.56
N ARG A 210 -9.94 27.89 -7.56
CA ARG A 210 -9.35 26.90 -8.49
C ARG A 210 -8.66 25.74 -7.79
N TRP A 211 -8.02 25.99 -6.65
CA TRP A 211 -7.35 24.94 -5.87
C TRP A 211 -8.32 23.96 -5.19
N GLN A 212 -9.54 24.37 -4.84
CA GLN A 212 -10.53 23.50 -4.19
C GLN A 212 -11.03 22.42 -5.16
N TYR A 213 -11.15 22.75 -6.45
CA TYR A 213 -11.53 21.78 -7.47
C TYR A 213 -10.51 20.66 -7.62
N LEU A 214 -9.21 20.92 -7.45
CA LEU A 214 -8.19 19.86 -7.45
C LEU A 214 -8.49 18.80 -6.39
N TYR A 215 -8.72 19.24 -5.15
CA TYR A 215 -9.02 18.34 -4.03
C TYR A 215 -10.39 17.65 -4.17
N LEU A 216 -11.39 18.33 -4.73
CA LEU A 216 -12.71 17.75 -5.00
C LEU A 216 -12.73 16.75 -6.16
N ILE A 217 -11.78 16.82 -7.09
CA ILE A 217 -11.67 15.83 -8.18
C ILE A 217 -10.86 14.63 -7.71
N PHE A 218 -9.66 14.86 -7.16
CA PHE A 218 -8.76 13.77 -6.78
C PHE A 218 -9.19 13.03 -5.51
N GLY A 219 -9.85 13.71 -4.57
CA GLY A 219 -10.37 13.09 -3.34
C GLY A 219 -11.34 11.93 -3.64
N PRO A 220 -12.46 12.16 -4.33
CA PRO A 220 -13.41 11.12 -4.70
C PRO A 220 -12.82 10.00 -5.58
N ILE A 221 -11.90 10.33 -6.49
CA ILE A 221 -11.19 9.31 -7.29
C ILE A 221 -10.40 8.38 -6.38
N THR A 222 -9.68 8.94 -5.41
CA THR A 222 -8.89 8.17 -4.43
C THR A 222 -9.79 7.37 -3.50
N MET A 223 -10.94 7.91 -3.08
CA MET A 223 -11.94 7.19 -2.29
C MET A 223 -12.53 6.00 -3.06
N ALA A 224 -12.92 6.20 -4.32
CA ALA A 224 -13.43 5.14 -5.18
C ALA A 224 -12.37 4.05 -5.40
N TRP A 225 -11.11 4.46 -5.57
CA TRP A 225 -9.98 3.53 -5.65
C TRP A 225 -9.76 2.75 -4.36
N GLY A 226 -9.88 3.39 -3.18
CA GLY A 226 -9.80 2.72 -1.89
C GLY A 226 -10.89 1.66 -1.71
N ILE A 227 -12.13 1.95 -2.12
CA ILE A 227 -13.23 0.96 -2.13
C ILE A 227 -12.90 -0.20 -3.08
N PHE A 228 -12.38 0.10 -4.27
CA PHE A 228 -11.95 -0.92 -5.22
C PHE A 228 -10.86 -1.81 -4.62
N LEU A 229 -9.82 -1.25 -4.00
CA LEU A 229 -8.77 -2.01 -3.33
C LEU A 229 -9.33 -2.86 -2.17
N PHE A 230 -10.27 -2.32 -1.40
CA PHE A 230 -10.90 -3.05 -0.30
C PHE A 230 -11.62 -4.33 -0.76
N LEU A 231 -12.26 -4.28 -1.94
CA LEU A 231 -13.00 -5.41 -2.50
C LEU A 231 -12.12 -6.33 -3.36
N ALA A 232 -11.22 -5.77 -4.16
CA ALA A 232 -10.46 -6.49 -5.17
C ALA A 232 -9.13 -7.04 -4.65
N MET A 233 -8.56 -6.49 -3.58
CA MET A 233 -7.24 -6.90 -3.12
C MET A 233 -7.32 -8.19 -2.26
N PRO A 234 -6.70 -9.29 -2.70
CA PRO A 234 -6.64 -10.51 -1.90
C PRO A 234 -5.67 -10.35 -0.74
N SER A 235 -6.06 -10.87 0.42
CA SER A 235 -5.32 -10.68 1.68
C SER A 235 -4.14 -11.65 1.84
N SER A 236 -4.13 -12.73 1.08
CA SER A 236 -3.11 -13.80 1.09
C SER A 236 -3.11 -14.54 -0.24
N PRO A 237 -1.96 -15.11 -0.70
CA PRO A 237 -1.88 -15.99 -1.87
C PRO A 237 -2.90 -17.14 -1.85
N MET A 238 -3.28 -17.59 -0.64
CA MET A 238 -4.27 -18.64 -0.38
C MET A 238 -5.70 -18.21 -0.74
N THR A 239 -6.00 -16.92 -0.55
CA THR A 239 -7.31 -16.29 -0.77
C THR A 239 -7.43 -15.59 -2.13
N ALA A 240 -6.42 -15.72 -3.00
CA ALA A 240 -6.37 -14.98 -4.25
C ALA A 240 -7.48 -15.42 -5.22
N TRP A 241 -8.52 -14.59 -5.34
CA TRP A 241 -9.75 -14.89 -6.08
C TRP A 241 -9.52 -15.12 -7.58
N PHE A 242 -8.43 -14.60 -8.13
CA PHE A 242 -8.08 -14.70 -9.55
C PHE A 242 -7.27 -15.95 -9.93
N LEU A 243 -6.78 -16.74 -8.96
CA LEU A 243 -6.06 -18.00 -9.21
C LEU A 243 -6.97 -19.21 -8.99
N THR A 244 -6.83 -20.21 -9.87
CA THR A 244 -7.42 -21.54 -9.68
C THR A 244 -6.75 -22.29 -8.52
N PRO A 245 -7.39 -23.31 -7.92
CA PRO A 245 -6.82 -24.03 -6.77
C PRO A 245 -5.41 -24.61 -7.02
N ARG A 246 -5.17 -25.16 -8.23
CA ARG A 246 -3.85 -25.65 -8.65
C ARG A 246 -2.81 -24.53 -8.79
N GLU A 247 -3.21 -23.39 -9.32
CA GLU A 247 -2.31 -22.23 -9.48
C GLU A 247 -1.93 -21.60 -8.13
N ARG A 248 -2.84 -21.63 -7.14
CA ARG A 248 -2.53 -21.19 -5.76
C ARG A 248 -1.47 -22.08 -5.12
N GLN A 249 -1.58 -23.39 -5.28
CA GLN A 249 -0.58 -24.33 -4.79
C GLN A 249 0.82 -24.07 -5.38
N ILE A 250 0.88 -23.83 -6.70
CA ILE A 250 2.14 -23.49 -7.39
C ILE A 250 2.72 -22.16 -6.86
N ALA A 251 1.87 -21.15 -6.63
CA ALA A 251 2.30 -19.86 -6.10
C ALA A 251 2.91 -19.98 -4.69
N VAL A 252 2.29 -20.77 -3.81
CA VAL A 252 2.78 -21.00 -2.44
C VAL A 252 4.11 -21.76 -2.45
N VAL A 253 4.21 -22.87 -3.20
CA VAL A 253 5.45 -23.67 -3.29
C VAL A 253 6.62 -22.84 -3.81
N ARG A 254 6.39 -21.97 -4.80
CA ARG A 254 7.42 -21.10 -5.38
C ARG A 254 8.05 -20.16 -4.34
N VAL A 255 7.24 -19.62 -3.42
CA VAL A 255 7.72 -18.69 -2.39
C VAL A 255 8.32 -19.45 -1.20
N SER A 256 7.71 -20.56 -0.77
CA SER A 256 8.16 -21.36 0.38
C SER A 256 9.48 -22.11 0.13
N CYS A 257 9.70 -22.64 -1.07
CA CYS A 257 10.92 -23.39 -1.42
C CYS A 257 12.21 -22.54 -1.31
N ILE A 258 12.10 -21.23 -1.45
CA ILE A 258 13.24 -20.30 -1.33
C ILE A 258 13.49 -19.90 0.12
N PHE A 259 12.45 -19.75 0.94
CA PHE A 259 12.61 -19.47 2.39
C PHE A 259 13.39 -20.59 3.10
N SER A 260 13.22 -21.85 2.67
CA SER A 260 14.03 -22.97 3.15
C SER A 260 15.51 -22.87 2.73
N LYS A 261 15.83 -22.20 1.62
CA LYS A 261 17.21 -22.03 1.12
C LYS A 261 17.94 -20.83 1.73
N THR A 262 17.23 -19.83 2.25
CA THR A 262 17.83 -18.60 2.79
C THR A 262 18.29 -18.70 4.25
N GLY A 263 18.22 -19.87 4.89
CA GLY A 263 18.97 -20.15 6.12
C GLY A 263 18.54 -19.41 7.39
N TRP A 264 17.36 -18.79 7.41
CA TRP A 264 16.78 -18.20 8.63
C TRP A 264 15.88 -19.23 9.35
N CYS A 265 16.47 -20.37 9.70
CA CYS A 265 15.99 -21.25 10.78
C CYS A 265 17.15 -21.40 11.75
N GLY A 266 17.16 -20.57 12.78
CA GLY A 266 18.07 -20.57 13.91
C GLY A 266 17.41 -19.89 15.08
#